data_AF-A0A942BBM1-F1
#
_entry.id   AF-A0A942BBM1-F1
#
_cell.length_a   1.000
_cell.length_b   1.000
_cell.length_c   1.000
_cell.angle_alpha   90.00
_cell.angle_beta   90.00
_cell.angle_gamma   90.00
#
_symmetry.space_group_name_H-M   'P 1'
#
loop_
_entity.id
_entity.type
_entity.pdbx_description
1 polymer ?
#
loop_
_entity_poly.entity_id
_entity_poly.type
_entity_poly.pdbx_seq_one_letter_code
_entity_poly.pdbx_strand_id
1 'polypeptide(L)'
;MQLKLADVAQALGASTETLEAALSGLGVAVANGQFEADNDVLELIGEELGASPAQVAAAKALLVRKGTGGKTVSMAPGRTPRDIAAAINVPDKEVLTTLIKKFKQMKTLTTVLDDDLTEALCKDFGWTVVWEVPEPVKAVAAPKSAAKTGGKVLRPPVVTIMGHVDHGKT
;
A
#
# COMPACT_ATOMS: atom_id res chain seq x y z
N MET A 1 -7.27 -20.26 -9.68
CA MET A 1 -7.46 -19.59 -8.36
C MET A 1 -8.70 -20.18 -7.70
N GLN A 2 -8.71 -20.47 -6.39
CA GLN A 2 -9.90 -21.04 -5.73
C GLN A 2 -10.92 -19.96 -5.43
N LEU A 3 -12.11 -20.07 -6.01
CA LEU A 3 -13.19 -19.10 -5.94
C LEU A 3 -14.43 -19.72 -5.31
N LYS A 4 -15.14 -18.95 -4.48
CA LYS A 4 -16.42 -19.38 -3.90
C LYS A 4 -17.54 -19.17 -4.91
N LEU A 5 -18.34 -20.21 -5.11
CA LEU A 5 -19.48 -20.23 -6.01
C LEU A 5 -20.48 -19.11 -5.70
N ALA A 6 -20.82 -18.91 -4.42
CA ALA A 6 -21.78 -17.89 -3.98
C ALA A 6 -21.35 -16.46 -4.33
N ASP A 7 -20.05 -16.17 -4.24
CA ASP A 7 -19.50 -14.85 -4.55
C ASP A 7 -19.54 -14.55 -6.05
N VAL A 8 -19.28 -15.57 -6.87
CA VAL A 8 -19.32 -15.46 -8.34
C VAL A 8 -20.76 -15.40 -8.85
N ALA A 9 -21.67 -16.20 -8.28
CA ALA A 9 -23.09 -16.18 -8.61
C ALA A 9 -23.71 -14.80 -8.31
N GLN A 10 -23.44 -14.25 -7.13
CA GLN A 10 -23.91 -12.91 -6.75
C GLN A 10 -23.33 -11.81 -7.64
N ALA A 11 -22.07 -11.94 -8.08
CA ALA A 11 -21.43 -10.95 -8.95
C ALA A 11 -21.96 -10.97 -10.39
N LEU A 12 -22.33 -12.15 -10.89
CA LEU A 12 -22.93 -12.33 -12.21
C LEU A 12 -24.46 -12.11 -12.20
N GLY A 13 -25.07 -11.93 -11.02
CA GLY A 13 -26.52 -11.80 -10.87
C GLY A 13 -27.29 -13.09 -11.20
N ALA A 14 -26.62 -14.23 -11.19
CA ALA A 14 -27.18 -15.55 -11.49
C ALA A 14 -27.42 -16.33 -10.18
N SER A 15 -28.30 -17.33 -10.21
CA SER A 15 -28.45 -18.24 -9.07
C SER A 15 -27.27 -19.22 -9.01
N THR A 16 -26.98 -19.74 -7.82
CA THR A 16 -25.92 -20.74 -7.61
C THR A 16 -26.16 -21.99 -8.45
N GLU A 17 -27.42 -22.37 -8.68
CA GLU A 17 -27.81 -23.51 -9.50
C GLU A 17 -27.49 -23.30 -10.98
N THR A 18 -27.71 -22.09 -11.51
CA THR A 18 -27.37 -21.76 -12.91
C THR A 18 -25.85 -21.74 -13.11
N LEU A 19 -25.10 -21.24 -12.11
CA LEU A 19 -23.64 -21.23 -12.17
C LEU A 19 -23.05 -22.65 -12.09
N GLU A 20 -23.60 -23.53 -11.25
CA GLU A 20 -23.20 -24.95 -11.20
C GLU A 20 -23.49 -25.68 -12.51
N ALA A 21 -24.64 -25.41 -13.14
CA ALA A 21 -24.97 -25.98 -14.44
C ALA A 21 -23.98 -25.53 -15.54
N ALA A 22 -23.62 -24.24 -15.58
CA ALA A 22 -22.64 -23.71 -16.52
C ALA A 22 -21.23 -24.28 -16.27
N LEU A 23 -20.80 -24.37 -15.00
CA LEU A 23 -19.52 -24.97 -14.60
C LEU A 23 -19.44 -26.46 -14.97
N SER A 24 -20.53 -27.20 -14.79
CA SER A 24 -20.62 -28.61 -15.19
C SER A 24 -20.57 -28.77 -16.72
N GLY A 25 -21.15 -27.84 -17.48
CA GLY A 25 -21.08 -27.84 -18.95
C GLY A 25 -19.66 -27.60 -19.48
N LEU A 26 -18.86 -26.83 -18.74
CA LEU A 26 -17.46 -26.52 -19.03
C LEU A 26 -16.46 -27.55 -18.46
N GLY A 27 -16.94 -28.56 -17.73
CA GLY A 27 -16.10 -29.62 -17.15
C GLY A 27 -15.29 -29.18 -15.93
N VAL A 28 -15.68 -28.09 -15.26
CA VAL A 28 -15.00 -27.57 -14.07
C VAL A 28 -15.61 -28.18 -12.81
N ALA A 29 -14.78 -28.88 -12.03
CA ALA A 29 -15.23 -29.53 -10.80
C ALA A 29 -15.42 -28.50 -9.67
N VAL A 30 -16.61 -28.50 -9.07
CA VAL A 30 -16.92 -27.73 -7.86
C VAL A 30 -16.84 -28.67 -6.66
N ALA A 31 -15.99 -28.36 -5.68
CA ALA A 31 -15.85 -29.10 -4.43
C ALA A 31 -16.14 -28.18 -3.24
N ASN A 32 -17.09 -28.56 -2.38
CA ASN A 32 -17.50 -27.77 -1.20
C ASN A 32 -17.92 -26.32 -1.51
N GLY A 33 -18.57 -26.08 -2.65
CA GLY A 33 -18.97 -24.72 -3.09
C GLY A 33 -17.78 -23.82 -3.46
N GLN A 34 -16.61 -24.42 -3.67
CA GLN A 34 -15.41 -23.78 -4.19
C GLN A 34 -15.04 -24.45 -5.51
N PHE A 35 -14.55 -23.66 -6.46
CA PHE A 35 -14.07 -24.17 -7.74
C PHE A 35 -12.76 -23.49 -8.09
N GLU A 36 -11.90 -24.24 -8.77
CA GLU A 36 -10.64 -23.73 -9.24
C GLU A 36 -10.84 -23.25 -10.67
N ALA A 37 -10.83 -21.93 -10.85
CA ALA A 37 -10.94 -21.33 -12.17
C ALA A 37 -9.80 -20.36 -12.42
N ASP A 38 -9.32 -20.39 -13.64
CA ASP A 38 -8.42 -19.40 -14.22
C ASP A 38 -9.23 -18.30 -14.91
N ASN A 39 -8.55 -17.23 -15.32
CA ASN A 39 -9.22 -16.08 -15.94
C ASN A 39 -9.99 -16.48 -17.21
N ASP A 40 -9.47 -17.41 -18.00
CA ASP A 40 -10.09 -17.91 -19.23
C ASP A 40 -11.42 -18.66 -18.97
N VAL A 41 -11.47 -19.42 -17.87
CA VAL A 41 -12.68 -20.16 -17.45
C VAL A 41 -13.78 -19.19 -17.04
N LEU A 42 -13.44 -18.10 -16.36
CA LEU A 42 -14.39 -17.06 -15.97
C LEU A 42 -14.96 -16.31 -17.18
N GLU A 43 -14.17 -16.10 -18.23
CA GLU A 43 -14.63 -15.49 -19.47
C GLU A 43 -15.62 -16.39 -20.22
N LEU A 44 -15.32 -17.69 -20.30
CA LEU A 44 -16.23 -18.68 -20.91
C LEU A 44 -17.55 -18.81 -20.16
N ILE A 45 -17.53 -18.80 -18.82
CA ILE A 45 -18.75 -18.83 -17.99
C ILE A 45 -19.61 -17.58 -18.22
N GLY A 46 -18.96 -16.41 -18.33
CA GLY A 46 -19.66 -15.16 -18.62
C GLY A 46 -20.33 -15.17 -20.00
N GLU A 47 -19.70 -15.81 -20.98
CA GLU A 47 -20.20 -15.94 -22.34
C GLU A 47 -21.38 -16.94 -22.44
N GLU A 48 -21.32 -18.08 -21.73
CA GLU A 48 -22.40 -19.08 -21.69
C GLU A 48 -23.65 -18.55 -20.97
N LEU A 49 -23.47 -17.83 -19.85
CA LEU A 49 -24.57 -17.24 -19.08
C LEU A 49 -25.22 -16.03 -19.79
N GLY A 50 -24.74 -15.61 -20.97
CA GLY A 50 -25.25 -14.45 -21.69
C GLY A 50 -25.11 -13.14 -20.90
N ALA A 51 -24.18 -13.10 -19.94
CA ALA A 51 -23.95 -11.93 -19.10
C ALA A 51 -23.32 -10.81 -19.95
N SER A 52 -23.91 -9.60 -19.89
CA SER A 52 -23.39 -8.44 -20.61
C SER A 52 -21.90 -8.22 -20.26
N PRO A 53 -21.05 -7.76 -21.20
CA PRO A 53 -19.64 -7.45 -20.91
C PRO A 53 -19.46 -6.47 -19.73
N ALA A 54 -20.50 -5.69 -19.38
CA ALA A 54 -20.53 -4.87 -18.18
C ALA A 54 -20.61 -5.68 -16.86
N GLN A 55 -21.30 -6.81 -16.85
CA GLN A 55 -21.43 -7.71 -15.69
C GLN A 55 -20.21 -8.62 -15.53
N VAL A 56 -19.59 -9.05 -16.63
CA VAL A 56 -18.31 -9.78 -16.60
C VAL A 56 -17.17 -8.85 -16.16
N ALA A 57 -17.16 -7.59 -16.62
CA ALA A 57 -16.24 -6.57 -16.12
C ALA A 57 -16.53 -6.19 -14.65
N ALA A 58 -17.79 -6.18 -14.22
CA ALA A 58 -18.15 -5.95 -12.82
C ALA A 58 -17.75 -7.13 -11.93
N ALA A 59 -17.94 -8.38 -12.37
CA ALA A 59 -17.47 -9.58 -11.68
C ALA A 59 -15.94 -9.60 -11.62
N LYS A 60 -15.24 -9.26 -12.72
CA LYS A 60 -13.77 -9.09 -12.73
C LYS A 60 -13.32 -7.97 -11.80
N ALA A 61 -13.99 -6.82 -11.79
CA ALA A 61 -13.68 -5.69 -10.90
C ALA A 61 -13.99 -6.01 -9.44
N LEU A 62 -15.06 -6.77 -9.16
CA LEU A 62 -15.44 -7.19 -7.81
C LEU A 62 -14.52 -8.31 -7.32
N LEU A 63 -14.11 -9.24 -8.18
CA LEU A 63 -13.13 -10.28 -7.89
C LEU A 63 -11.72 -9.69 -7.72
N VAL A 64 -11.34 -8.64 -8.46
CA VAL A 64 -10.15 -7.84 -8.16
C VAL A 64 -10.30 -7.13 -6.81
N ARG A 65 -11.49 -6.60 -6.47
CA ARG A 65 -11.76 -6.00 -5.15
C ARG A 65 -11.84 -7.01 -4.00
N LYS A 66 -12.11 -8.30 -4.25
CA LYS A 66 -12.38 -9.32 -3.21
C LYS A 66 -11.31 -10.42 -3.13
N GLY A 67 -10.57 -10.67 -4.20
CA GLY A 67 -9.35 -11.49 -4.25
C GLY A 67 -8.07 -10.71 -3.92
N THR A 68 -8.14 -9.38 -3.97
CA THR A 68 -7.17 -8.46 -3.36
C THR A 68 -7.86 -7.86 -2.15
N GLY A 69 -7.79 -8.51 -1.00
CA GLY A 69 -8.34 -7.94 0.23
C GLY A 69 -7.82 -6.52 0.38
N GLY A 70 -8.73 -5.53 0.37
CA GLY A 70 -8.46 -4.09 0.31
C GLY A 70 -7.55 -3.60 1.44
N LYS A 71 -6.28 -3.92 1.30
CA LYS A 71 -5.20 -3.68 2.24
C LYS A 71 -4.52 -2.41 1.76
N THR A 72 -5.15 -1.29 2.06
CA THR A 72 -4.56 0.04 1.87
C THR A 72 -3.71 0.34 3.09
N VAL A 73 -2.45 0.75 2.88
CA VAL A 73 -1.55 1.17 3.94
C VAL A 73 -1.25 2.66 3.79
N SER A 74 -1.52 3.45 4.83
CA SER A 74 -1.15 4.87 4.82
C SER A 74 0.28 5.04 5.32
N MET A 75 1.10 5.76 4.56
CA MET A 75 2.53 5.91 4.81
C MET A 75 2.98 7.33 4.56
N ALA A 76 3.92 7.81 5.37
CA ALA A 76 4.67 9.04 5.08
C ALA A 76 5.80 8.73 4.08
N PRO A 77 6.24 9.70 3.24
CA PRO A 77 7.38 9.52 2.34
C PRO A 77 8.68 9.26 3.11
N GLY A 78 9.61 8.55 2.47
CA GLY A 78 10.94 8.26 3.03
C GLY A 78 10.99 7.16 4.10
N ARG A 79 10.22 6.08 3.95
CA ARG A 79 10.23 4.93 4.86
C ARG A 79 11.33 3.92 4.53
N THR A 80 11.75 3.16 5.55
CA THR A 80 12.68 2.06 5.35
C THR A 80 11.95 0.77 4.99
N PRO A 81 12.60 -0.21 4.32
CA PRO A 81 11.98 -1.51 4.02
C PRO A 81 11.43 -2.18 5.28
N ARG A 82 12.08 -1.99 6.44
CA ARG A 82 11.62 -2.49 7.73
C ARG A 82 10.30 -1.85 8.18
N ASP A 83 10.17 -0.53 8.00
CA ASP A 83 8.94 0.17 8.34
C ASP A 83 7.79 -0.24 7.41
N ILE A 84 8.09 -0.46 6.13
CA ILE A 84 7.12 -0.93 5.15
C ILE A 84 6.67 -2.35 5.50
N ALA A 85 7.62 -3.25 5.82
CA ALA A 85 7.36 -4.62 6.25
C ALA A 85 6.43 -4.67 7.48
N ALA A 86 6.71 -3.83 8.48
CA ALA A 86 5.86 -3.69 9.66
C ALA A 86 4.44 -3.20 9.33
N ALA A 87 4.32 -2.26 8.38
CA ALA A 87 3.04 -1.67 8.00
C ALA A 87 2.16 -2.62 7.17
N ILE A 88 2.76 -3.48 6.33
CA ILE A 88 2.06 -4.49 5.53
C ILE A 88 1.97 -5.86 6.22
N ASN A 89 2.54 -5.99 7.43
CA ASN A 89 2.62 -7.21 8.24
C ASN A 89 3.25 -8.40 7.48
N VAL A 90 4.36 -8.13 6.79
CA VAL A 90 5.15 -9.11 6.03
C VAL A 90 6.55 -9.21 6.67
N PRO A 91 7.21 -10.38 6.66
CA PRO A 91 8.56 -10.50 7.21
C PRO A 91 9.59 -9.64 6.47
N ASP A 92 10.50 -9.00 7.21
CA ASP A 92 11.57 -8.14 6.65
C ASP A 92 12.39 -8.84 5.55
N LYS A 93 12.61 -10.15 5.74
CA LYS A 93 13.39 -10.98 4.83
C LYS A 93 12.70 -11.14 3.47
N GLU A 94 11.39 -11.23 3.44
CA GLU A 94 10.62 -11.33 2.20
C GLU A 94 10.63 -10.00 1.45
N VAL A 95 10.42 -8.89 2.16
CA VAL A 95 10.50 -7.55 1.61
C VAL A 95 11.87 -7.30 0.98
N LEU A 96 12.96 -7.63 1.69
CA LEU A 96 14.32 -7.47 1.17
C LEU A 96 14.59 -8.36 -0.05
N THR A 97 14.10 -9.60 -0.03
CA THR A 97 14.26 -10.54 -1.14
C THR A 97 13.52 -10.07 -2.40
N THR A 98 12.31 -9.56 -2.23
CA THR A 98 11.50 -8.97 -3.32
C THR A 98 12.18 -7.73 -3.89
N LEU A 99 12.73 -6.88 -3.03
CA LEU A 99 13.49 -5.69 -3.45
C LEU A 99 14.68 -6.05 -4.34
N ILE A 100 15.49 -7.04 -3.93
CA ILE A 100 16.68 -7.44 -4.67
C ILE A 100 16.31 -8.17 -5.97
N LYS A 101 15.34 -9.10 -5.93
CA LYS A 101 14.99 -9.93 -7.08
C LYS A 101 14.21 -9.18 -8.17
N LYS A 102 13.24 -8.36 -7.80
CA LYS A 102 12.34 -7.69 -8.77
C LYS A 102 12.82 -6.30 -9.15
N PHE A 103 13.32 -5.53 -8.19
CA PHE A 103 13.73 -4.14 -8.43
C PHE A 103 15.22 -4.00 -8.73
N LYS A 104 16.02 -5.07 -8.61
CA LYS A 104 17.49 -5.07 -8.79
C LYS A 104 18.21 -3.99 -7.98
N GLN A 105 17.57 -3.50 -6.92
CA GLN A 105 18.14 -2.50 -6.02
C GLN A 105 18.71 -3.17 -4.78
N MET A 106 20.02 -3.04 -4.58
CA MET A 106 20.69 -3.51 -3.37
C MET A 106 20.63 -2.43 -2.29
N LYS A 107 19.50 -2.36 -1.59
CA LYS A 107 19.33 -1.51 -0.39
C LYS A 107 19.27 -2.38 0.86
N THR A 108 19.64 -1.81 2.01
CA THR A 108 19.53 -2.48 3.32
C THR A 108 18.19 -2.19 3.97
N LEU A 109 17.81 -2.99 4.99
CA LEU A 109 16.57 -2.81 5.75
C LEU A 109 16.42 -1.43 6.41
N THR A 110 17.52 -0.71 6.63
CA THR A 110 17.57 0.61 7.26
C THR A 110 17.73 1.76 6.26
N THR A 111 17.90 1.45 4.97
CA THR A 111 18.05 2.47 3.92
C THR A 111 16.68 3.03 3.57
N VAL A 112 16.59 4.35 3.38
CA VAL A 112 15.35 5.00 2.93
C VAL A 112 15.04 4.58 1.48
N LEU A 113 13.78 4.21 1.23
CA LEU A 113 13.26 3.91 -0.09
C LEU A 113 12.60 5.13 -0.71
N ASP A 114 12.71 5.22 -2.02
CA ASP A 114 12.01 6.20 -2.84
C ASP A 114 10.51 5.83 -2.89
N ASP A 115 9.67 6.83 -3.12
CA ASP A 115 8.21 6.67 -3.07
C ASP A 115 7.72 5.72 -4.18
N ASP A 116 8.18 5.91 -5.42
CA ASP A 116 7.92 4.99 -6.56
C ASP A 116 8.26 3.53 -6.25
N LEU A 117 9.40 3.33 -5.57
CA LEU A 117 9.88 1.99 -5.23
C LEU A 117 9.04 1.36 -4.12
N THR A 118 8.61 2.18 -3.16
CA THR A 118 7.72 1.76 -2.07
C THR A 118 6.35 1.36 -2.59
N GLU A 119 5.78 2.16 -3.51
CA GLU A 119 4.51 1.83 -4.18
C GLU A 119 4.61 0.53 -4.96
N ALA A 120 5.68 0.37 -5.75
CA ALA A 120 5.84 -0.83 -6.55
C ALA A 120 6.07 -2.08 -5.70
N LEU A 121 6.81 -1.96 -4.59
CA LEU A 121 7.00 -3.04 -3.62
C LEU A 121 5.66 -3.42 -2.98
N CYS A 122 4.90 -2.46 -2.45
CA CYS A 122 3.60 -2.71 -1.82
C CYS A 122 2.60 -3.32 -2.81
N LYS A 123 2.59 -2.86 -4.06
CA LYS A 123 1.75 -3.40 -5.14
C LYS A 123 2.03 -4.88 -5.41
N ASP A 124 3.29 -5.30 -5.28
CA ASP A 124 3.69 -6.71 -5.43
C ASP A 124 3.08 -7.60 -4.33
N PHE A 125 2.94 -7.06 -3.13
CA PHE A 125 2.27 -7.73 -2.00
C PHE A 125 0.74 -7.53 -2.01
N GLY A 126 0.17 -6.90 -3.03
CA GLY A 126 -1.27 -6.62 -3.13
C GLY A 126 -1.75 -5.48 -2.23
N TRP A 127 -0.83 -4.65 -1.71
CA TRP A 127 -1.13 -3.47 -0.92
C TRP A 127 -1.13 -2.22 -1.79
N THR A 128 -2.07 -1.31 -1.54
CA THR A 128 -2.07 0.03 -2.16
C THR A 128 -1.57 1.04 -1.15
N VAL A 129 -0.52 1.78 -1.48
CA VAL A 129 0.02 2.84 -0.62
C VAL A 129 -0.82 4.10 -0.80
N VAL A 130 -1.28 4.65 0.31
CA VAL A 130 -1.87 6.00 0.35
C VAL A 130 -0.86 6.90 1.02
N TRP A 131 -0.27 7.80 0.26
CA TRP A 131 0.65 8.79 0.82
C TRP A 131 -0.14 9.76 1.70
N GLU A 132 0.14 9.75 3.00
CA GLU A 132 -0.27 10.84 3.88
C GLU A 132 0.61 12.04 3.55
N VAL A 133 0.23 12.76 2.50
CA VAL A 133 0.68 14.13 2.32
C VAL A 133 0.07 14.87 3.49
N PRO A 134 0.86 15.42 4.42
CA PRO A 134 0.27 16.35 5.38
C PRO A 134 -0.42 17.41 4.53
N GLU A 135 -1.74 17.57 4.69
CA GLU A 135 -2.37 18.85 4.37
C GLU A 135 -1.41 19.92 4.88
N PRO A 136 -1.15 21.01 4.13
CA PRO A 136 -0.36 22.09 4.66
C PRO A 136 -1.12 22.60 5.88
N VAL A 137 -0.78 22.06 7.05
CA VAL A 137 -1.19 22.56 8.34
C VAL A 137 -0.87 24.02 8.26
N LYS A 138 -1.92 24.85 8.19
CA LYS A 138 -1.84 26.31 8.15
C LYS A 138 -0.67 26.69 9.01
N ALA A 139 0.37 27.20 8.36
CA ALA A 139 1.66 27.47 8.96
C ALA A 139 1.44 28.05 10.36
N VAL A 140 1.63 27.20 11.38
CA VAL A 140 1.83 27.73 12.73
C VAL A 140 3.15 28.43 12.56
N ALA A 141 3.08 29.75 12.47
CA ALA A 141 4.20 30.61 12.17
C ALA A 141 5.37 30.15 13.03
N ALA A 142 6.35 29.50 12.40
CA ALA A 142 7.68 29.45 12.97
C ALA A 142 7.99 30.91 13.32
N PRO A 143 8.46 31.24 14.54
CA PRO A 143 8.90 32.59 14.81
C PRO A 143 9.91 32.91 13.73
N LYS A 144 9.56 33.84 12.83
CA LYS A 144 10.37 34.22 11.68
C LYS A 144 11.79 34.36 12.18
N SER A 145 12.69 33.49 11.70
CA SER A 145 14.10 33.81 11.84
C SER A 145 14.25 35.13 11.09
N ALA A 146 14.58 36.19 11.83
CA ALA A 146 14.80 37.50 11.26
C ALA A 146 16.09 37.44 10.45
N ALA A 147 16.02 36.89 9.25
CA ALA A 147 17.07 36.98 8.26
C ALA A 147 17.12 38.44 7.77
N LYS A 148 18.04 39.18 8.38
CA LYS A 148 18.80 40.34 7.86
C LYS A 148 18.12 41.11 6.73
N THR A 149 17.56 42.26 7.09
CA THR A 149 17.55 43.43 6.20
C THR A 149 18.37 44.53 6.87
N GLY A 150 19.36 45.05 6.14
CA GLY A 150 20.12 46.28 6.38
C GLY A 150 20.28 46.80 7.82
N GLY A 151 21.47 46.63 8.39
CA GLY A 151 21.91 47.32 9.61
C GLY A 151 22.58 46.36 10.59
N LYS A 152 23.91 46.28 10.57
CA LYS A 152 24.66 45.65 11.69
C LYS A 152 24.58 46.62 12.87
N VAL A 153 23.59 46.44 13.75
CA VAL A 153 23.55 47.18 15.02
C VAL A 153 24.69 46.67 15.91
N LEU A 154 25.51 47.57 16.45
CA LEU A 154 26.55 47.23 17.41
C LEU A 154 25.87 46.70 18.67
N ARG A 155 26.08 45.42 19.00
CA ARG A 155 25.53 44.79 20.20
C ARG A 155 26.66 44.57 21.21
N PRO A 156 26.44 44.86 22.50
CA PRO A 156 27.45 44.62 23.52
C PRO A 156 27.78 43.12 23.62
N PRO A 157 29.00 42.76 24.05
CA PRO A 157 29.39 41.36 24.22
C PRO A 157 28.60 40.72 25.36
N VAL A 158 28.09 39.52 25.12
CA VAL A 158 27.53 38.66 26.18
C VAL A 158 28.68 37.86 26.76
N VAL A 159 28.98 38.08 28.04
CA VAL A 159 30.03 37.35 28.76
C VAL A 159 29.39 36.50 29.84
N THR A 160 29.68 35.21 29.82
CA THR A 160 29.29 34.26 30.88
C THR A 160 30.55 33.81 31.59
N ILE A 161 30.60 33.97 32.91
CA ILE A 161 31.72 33.52 33.75
C ILE A 161 31.32 32.18 34.36
N MET A 162 31.99 31.09 33.97
CA MET A 162 31.73 29.74 34.51
C MET A 162 32.88 29.27 35.43
N GLY A 163 32.58 28.48 36.46
CA GLY A 163 33.59 27.87 37.35
C GLY A 163 32.98 27.29 38.64
N HIS A 164 33.83 26.79 39.54
CA HIS A 164 33.46 26.15 40.81
C HIS A 164 33.02 27.14 41.92
N VAL A 165 32.27 26.68 42.94
CA VAL A 165 31.53 27.53 43.91
C VAL A 165 32.37 28.61 44.60
N ASP A 166 33.69 28.40 44.77
CA ASP A 166 34.54 29.30 45.58
C ASP A 166 35.41 30.29 44.79
N HIS A 167 35.24 30.39 43.47
CA HIS A 167 36.15 31.19 42.63
C HIS A 167 35.73 32.67 42.46
N GLY A 168 34.95 33.23 43.39
CA GLY A 168 34.63 34.67 43.40
C GLY A 168 34.02 35.19 42.09
N LYS A 169 33.08 34.44 41.48
CA LYS A 169 32.41 34.82 40.22
C LYS A 169 31.32 35.88 40.42
N THR A 170 31.49 36.76 41.40
CA THR A 170 30.61 37.88 41.75
C THR A 170 31.43 39.15 41.69
#